data_AF-A0A150PP71-F1
#
_entry.id   AF-A0A150PP71-F1
#
_cell.length_a   1.000
_cell.length_b   1.000
_cell.length_c   1.000
_cell.angle_alpha   90.00
_cell.angle_beta   90.00
_cell.angle_gamma   90.00
#
_symmetry.space_group_name_H-M   'P 1'
#
loop_
_entity.id
_entity.type
_entity.pdbx_description
1 polymer ?
#
loop_
_entity_poly.entity_id
_entity_poly.type
_entity_poly.pdbx_seq_one_letter_code
_entity_poly.pdbx_strand_id
1 'polypeptide(L)'
;MAAPVLPRIRVPHPHVRCDSQVLAGSPHVIGSRVPVRRLWAWHRGGASVETLLKRYPNLGPARVLDALAFAYDNQELIEADIAREQALFEKKGGPSVGARPLAQLNLPFDEGDD
;
A
#
# COMPACT_ATOMS: atom_id res chain seq x y z
N MET A 1 -5.57 -45.25 3.75
CA MET A 1 -5.15 -44.46 4.92
C MET A 1 -5.28 -42.99 4.53
N ALA A 2 -6.09 -42.20 5.23
CA ALA A 2 -6.25 -40.78 4.92
C ALA A 2 -4.96 -40.03 5.30
N ALA A 3 -4.44 -39.20 4.40
CA ALA A 3 -3.24 -38.41 4.64
C ALA A 3 -3.46 -37.45 5.83
N PRO A 4 -2.47 -37.27 6.72
CA PRO A 4 -2.62 -36.39 7.87
C PRO A 4 -2.78 -34.94 7.40
N VAL A 5 -3.88 -34.31 7.80
CA VAL A 5 -4.20 -32.93 7.44
C VAL A 5 -3.51 -31.99 8.43
N LEU A 6 -2.64 -31.10 7.94
CA LEU A 6 -1.96 -30.12 8.79
C LEU A 6 -2.97 -29.09 9.34
N PRO A 7 -2.78 -28.58 10.58
CA PRO A 7 -3.65 -27.57 11.14
C PRO A 7 -3.51 -26.23 10.40
N ARG A 8 -4.63 -25.52 10.24
CA ARG A 8 -4.64 -24.15 9.69
C ARG A 8 -4.16 -23.17 10.77
N ILE A 9 -3.08 -22.45 10.49
CA ILE A 9 -2.56 -21.39 11.37
C ILE A 9 -2.87 -20.04 10.70
N ARG A 10 -3.44 -19.10 11.46
CA ARG A 10 -3.49 -17.68 11.07
C ARG A 10 -2.29 -16.99 11.68
N VAL A 11 -1.45 -16.40 10.85
CA VAL A 11 -0.27 -15.67 11.31
C VAL A 11 -0.66 -14.21 11.49
N PRO A 12 -0.46 -13.62 12.68
CA PRO A 12 -0.69 -12.19 12.87
C PRO A 12 0.31 -11.37 12.05
N HIS A 13 -0.06 -10.15 11.65
CA HIS A 13 0.81 -9.20 10.95
C HIS A 13 1.41 -8.19 11.95
N PRO A 14 2.59 -8.46 12.54
CA PRO A 14 3.13 -7.66 13.63
C PRO A 14 3.57 -6.25 13.23
N HIS A 15 3.64 -5.94 11.94
CA HIS A 15 4.08 -4.63 11.44
C HIS A 15 2.93 -3.75 10.92
N VAL A 16 1.69 -4.24 10.94
CA VAL A 16 0.50 -3.49 10.52
C VAL A 16 -0.38 -3.17 11.72
N ARG A 17 -0.83 -1.92 11.82
CA ARG A 17 -1.78 -1.47 12.85
C ARG A 17 -2.93 -0.69 12.22
N CYS A 18 -4.11 -0.84 12.79
CA CYS A 18 -5.27 -0.01 12.51
C CYS A 18 -5.56 0.82 13.76
N ASP A 19 -5.50 2.15 13.63
CA ASP A 19 -5.74 3.07 14.75
C ASP A 19 -6.64 4.20 14.26
N SER A 20 -7.77 4.42 14.92
CA SER A 20 -8.74 5.46 14.54
C SER A 20 -8.15 6.88 14.58
N GLN A 21 -7.12 7.10 15.41
CA GLN A 21 -6.44 8.38 15.53
C GLN A 21 -5.39 8.60 14.42
N VAL A 22 -4.98 7.54 13.72
CA VAL A 22 -3.94 7.60 12.68
C VAL A 22 -4.57 7.33 11.32
N LEU A 23 -4.41 8.27 10.38
CA LEU A 23 -4.93 8.14 9.02
C LEU A 23 -6.43 7.75 8.97
N ALA A 24 -7.22 8.27 9.92
CA ALA A 24 -8.65 7.99 10.07
C ALA A 24 -8.99 6.48 10.12
N GLY A 25 -8.18 5.69 10.82
CA GLY A 25 -8.39 4.25 10.95
C GLY A 25 -7.86 3.41 9.80
N SER A 26 -7.17 4.01 8.82
CA SER A 26 -6.54 3.26 7.72
C SER A 26 -5.42 2.35 8.28
N PRO A 27 -5.32 1.10 7.78
CA PRO A 27 -4.19 0.22 8.12
C PRO A 27 -2.88 0.88 7.72
N HIS A 28 -1.92 0.92 8.63
CA HIS A 28 -0.62 1.56 8.40
C HIS A 28 0.53 0.74 8.98
N VAL A 29 1.72 0.96 8.41
CA VAL A 29 2.94 0.29 8.86
C VAL A 29 3.45 0.94 10.15
N ILE A 30 3.65 0.13 11.20
CA ILE A 30 4.08 0.58 12.53
C ILE A 30 5.40 1.36 12.44
N GLY A 31 5.48 2.44 13.22
CA GLY A 31 6.63 3.35 13.24
C GLY A 31 6.75 4.20 11.97
N SER A 32 5.73 4.18 11.11
CA SER A 32 5.62 5.04 9.94
C SER A 32 4.19 5.60 9.84
N ARG A 33 4.00 6.64 9.03
CA ARG A 33 2.67 7.10 8.59
C ARG A 33 2.37 6.65 7.16
N VAL A 34 2.93 5.51 6.74
CA VAL A 34 2.68 4.95 5.41
C VAL A 34 1.47 4.02 5.49
N PRO A 35 0.35 4.35 4.81
CA PRO A 35 -0.80 3.47 4.76
C PRO A 35 -0.53 2.25 3.90
N VAL A 36 -1.07 1.10 4.30
CA VAL A 36 -0.94 -0.17 3.56
C VAL A 36 -1.51 -0.04 2.16
N ARG A 37 -2.65 0.66 1.98
CA ARG A 37 -3.25 0.92 0.67
C ARG A 37 -2.30 1.59 -0.33
N ARG A 38 -1.34 2.39 0.13
CA ARG A 38 -0.34 3.01 -0.75
C ARG A 38 0.66 1.98 -1.25
N LEU A 39 1.21 1.15 -0.37
CA LEU A 39 2.11 0.06 -0.75
C LEU A 39 1.39 -0.93 -1.69
N TRP A 40 0.12 -1.24 -1.38
CA TRP A 40 -0.73 -2.08 -2.21
C TRP A 40 -0.96 -1.50 -3.61
N ALA A 41 -1.30 -0.21 -3.72
CA ALA A 41 -1.53 0.43 -5.01
C ALA A 41 -0.29 0.38 -5.93
N TRP A 42 0.90 0.62 -5.37
CA TRP A 42 2.16 0.49 -6.12
C TRP A 42 2.42 -0.96 -6.55
N HIS A 43 2.23 -1.92 -5.66
CA HIS A 43 2.42 -3.35 -5.94
C HIS A 43 1.46 -3.84 -7.02
N ARG A 44 0.17 -3.47 -6.94
CA ARG A 44 -0.84 -3.77 -7.96
C ARG A 44 -0.60 -3.04 -9.28
N GLY A 45 0.09 -1.90 -9.24
CA GLY A 45 0.58 -1.17 -10.42
C GLY A 45 1.86 -1.76 -11.05
N GLY A 46 2.37 -2.89 -10.55
CA GLY A 46 3.53 -3.58 -11.10
C GLY A 46 4.88 -3.21 -10.47
N ALA A 47 4.89 -2.41 -9.40
CA ALA A 47 6.14 -2.13 -8.69
C ALA A 47 6.64 -3.38 -7.95
N SER A 48 7.93 -3.69 -8.12
CA SER A 48 8.59 -4.75 -7.35
C SER A 48 8.77 -4.37 -5.87
N VAL A 49 8.94 -5.37 -5.01
CA VAL A 49 9.28 -5.15 -3.59
C VAL A 49 10.57 -4.34 -3.45
N GLU A 50 11.57 -4.59 -4.29
CA GLU A 50 12.81 -3.82 -4.29
C GLU A 50 12.57 -2.33 -4.59
N THR A 51 11.67 -2.04 -5.53
CA THR A 51 11.27 -0.66 -5.84
C THR A 51 10.58 0.00 -4.64
N LEU A 52 9.72 -0.74 -3.95
CA LEU A 52 9.08 -0.26 -2.71
C LEU A 52 10.12 0.02 -1.62
N LEU A 53 11.13 -0.83 -1.47
CA LEU A 53 12.20 -0.62 -0.48
C LEU A 53 13.07 0.59 -0.80
N LYS A 54 13.40 0.82 -2.07
CA LYS A 54 14.09 2.04 -2.51
C LYS A 54 13.27 3.29 -2.25
N ARG A 55 11.95 3.24 -2.46
CA ARG A 55 11.03 4.35 -2.20
C ARG A 55 10.79 4.61 -0.71
N TYR A 56 10.83 3.56 0.11
CA TYR A 56 10.56 3.60 1.54
C TYR A 56 11.73 3.01 2.35
N PRO A 57 12.92 3.64 2.31
CA PRO A 57 14.13 3.07 2.92
C PRO A 57 13.99 2.89 4.44
N ASN A 58 13.17 3.73 5.09
CA ASN A 58 12.94 3.70 6.53
C ASN A 58 12.00 2.58 7.01
N LEU A 59 11.27 1.91 6.11
CA LEU A 59 10.35 0.83 6.50
C LEU A 59 11.08 -0.51 6.67
N GLY A 60 12.10 -0.75 5.83
CA GLY A 60 12.81 -2.03 5.78
C GLY A 60 11.98 -3.19 5.19
N PRO A 61 12.64 -4.30 4.82
CA PRO A 61 12.02 -5.42 4.09
C PRO A 61 10.90 -6.11 4.85
N ALA A 62 11.10 -6.38 6.15
CA ALA A 62 10.12 -7.09 6.97
C ALA A 62 8.76 -6.37 7.01
N ARG A 63 8.77 -5.04 7.18
CA ARG A 63 7.54 -4.27 7.29
C ARG A 63 6.82 -4.12 5.95
N VAL A 64 7.58 -3.96 4.85
CA VAL A 64 6.98 -3.87 3.51
C VAL A 64 6.33 -5.20 3.13
N LEU A 65 7.04 -6.31 3.33
CA LEU A 65 6.51 -7.64 3.00
C LEU A 65 5.31 -8.00 3.87
N ASP A 66 5.36 -7.71 5.18
CA ASP A 66 4.24 -7.96 6.08
C ASP A 66 3.02 -7.09 5.74
N ALA A 67 3.22 -5.84 5.34
CA ALA A 67 2.14 -4.98 4.86
C ALA A 67 1.48 -5.51 3.58
N LEU A 68 2.28 -6.04 2.65
CA LEU A 68 1.75 -6.68 1.43
C LEU A 68 1.01 -7.97 1.76
N ALA A 69 1.56 -8.81 2.65
CA ALA A 69 0.88 -10.02 3.12
C ALA A 69 -0.47 -9.68 3.77
N PHE A 70 -0.51 -8.70 4.66
CA PHE A 70 -1.74 -8.19 5.25
C PHE A 70 -2.74 -7.74 4.19
N ALA A 71 -2.30 -7.02 3.16
CA ALA A 71 -3.17 -6.57 2.08
C ALA A 71 -3.76 -7.75 1.28
N TYR A 72 -2.96 -8.79 1.00
CA TYR A 72 -3.44 -9.99 0.32
C TYR A 72 -4.49 -10.75 1.13
N ASP A 73 -4.32 -10.82 2.46
CA ASP A 73 -5.27 -11.47 3.36
C ASP A 73 -6.54 -10.63 3.58
N ASN A 74 -6.51 -9.33 3.28
CA ASN A 74 -7.59 -8.37 3.57
C ASN A 74 -7.89 -7.45 2.36
N GLN A 75 -7.99 -8.01 1.15
CA GLN A 75 -8.13 -7.20 -0.08
C GLN A 75 -9.37 -6.30 -0.07
N GLU A 76 -10.52 -6.81 0.35
CA GLU A 76 -11.78 -6.04 0.45
C GLU A 76 -11.63 -4.80 1.35
N LEU A 77 -10.94 -4.95 2.49
CA LEU A 77 -10.65 -3.85 3.41
C LEU A 77 -9.79 -2.78 2.72
N ILE A 78 -8.74 -3.20 2.01
CA ILE A 78 -7.83 -2.28 1.34
C ILE A 78 -8.52 -1.57 0.17
N GLU A 79 -9.34 -2.27 -0.60
CA GLU A 79 -10.13 -1.68 -1.68
C GLU A 79 -11.13 -0.64 -1.15
N ALA A 80 -11.83 -0.96 -0.06
CA ALA A 80 -12.71 -0.01 0.62
C ALA A 80 -11.95 1.23 1.12
N ASP A 81 -10.74 1.06 1.64
CA ASP A 81 -9.89 2.16 2.09
C ASP A 81 -9.39 3.04 0.92
N ILE A 82 -9.09 2.44 -0.23
CA ILE A 82 -8.75 3.16 -1.47
C ILE A 82 -9.95 3.97 -1.97
N ALA A 83 -11.13 3.35 -2.06
CA ALA A 83 -12.36 4.03 -2.48
C ALA A 83 -12.71 5.19 -1.54
N ARG A 84 -12.53 5.00 -0.23
CA ARG A 84 -12.69 6.04 0.78
C ARG A 84 -11.75 7.22 0.56
N GLU A 85 -10.46 6.97 0.27
CA GLU A 85 -9.51 8.03 -0.06
C GLU A 85 -9.92 8.77 -1.34
N GLN A 86 -10.32 8.06 -2.39
CA GLN A 86 -10.75 8.65 -3.67
C GLN A 86 -11.96 9.57 -3.47
N ALA A 87 -12.99 9.12 -2.76
CA ALA A 87 -14.17 9.92 -2.46
C ALA A 87 -13.85 11.18 -1.62
N LEU A 88 -12.88 11.09 -0.70
CA LEU A 88 -12.40 12.24 0.07
C LEU A 88 -11.64 13.24 -0.81
N PHE A 89 -10.89 12.76 -1.79
CA PHE A 89 -10.16 13.60 -2.74
C PHE A 89 -11.10 14.35 -3.69
N GLU A 90 -12.10 13.66 -4.24
CA GLU A 90 -13.14 14.24 -5.10
C GLU A 90 -13.93 15.33 -4.39
N LYS A 91 -14.36 15.09 -3.14
CA LYS A 91 -15.08 16.09 -2.32
C LYS A 91 -14.26 17.35 -2.03
N LYS A 92 -12.93 17.26 -2.05
CA LYS A 92 -12.02 18.39 -1.82
C LYS A 92 -11.69 19.19 -3.09
N GLY A 93 -12.22 18.80 -4.26
CA GLY A 93 -12.07 19.55 -5.51
C GLY A 93 -10.65 19.54 -6.10
N GLY A 94 -9.84 18.51 -5.80
CA GLY A 94 -8.51 18.35 -6.40
C GLY A 94 -8.61 18.06 -7.91
N PRO A 95 -7.55 18.36 -8.71
CA PRO A 95 -7.57 18.09 -10.14
C PRO A 95 -7.84 16.60 -10.36
N SER A 96 -8.80 16.30 -11.23
CA SER A 96 -9.12 14.93 -11.62
C SER A 96 -7.83 14.26 -12.11
N VAL A 97 -7.31 13.29 -11.36
CA VAL A 97 -6.26 12.41 -11.86
C VAL A 97 -6.94 11.45 -12.83
N GLY A 98 -7.35 12.02 -13.97
CA GLY A 98 -7.83 11.32 -15.14
C GLY A 98 -6.63 10.85 -15.95
N ALA A 99 -6.46 9.53 -15.99
CA ALA A 99 -6.00 8.80 -17.15
C ALA A 99 -4.54 8.99 -17.65
N ARG A 100 -3.54 9.00 -16.76
CA ARG A 100 -2.21 8.47 -17.13
C ARG A 100 -1.65 7.61 -15.99
N PRO A 101 -1.20 6.36 -16.26
CA PRO A 101 -0.38 5.65 -15.30
C PRO A 101 0.84 6.50 -14.98
N LEU A 102 1.22 6.57 -13.70
CA LEU A 102 2.28 7.44 -13.17
C LEU A 102 3.65 7.26 -13.87
N ALA A 103 3.81 6.22 -14.69
CA ALA A 103 4.98 5.93 -15.49
C ALA A 103 5.15 6.82 -16.74
N GLN A 104 4.17 7.66 -17.09
CA GLN A 104 4.19 8.48 -18.33
C GLN A 104 4.00 9.99 -18.12
N LEU A 105 4.08 10.48 -16.89
CA LEU A 105 4.23 11.93 -16.70
C LEU A 105 5.71 12.28 -16.88
N ASN A 106 6.04 12.92 -18.01
CA ASN A 106 7.28 13.67 -18.12
C ASN A 106 7.14 14.85 -17.15
N LEU A 107 7.87 14.78 -16.04
CA LEU A 107 7.84 15.83 -15.03
C LEU A 107 8.78 16.97 -15.48
N PRO A 108 8.48 18.23 -15.12
CA PRO A 108 9.23 19.40 -15.57
C PRO A 108 10.68 19.51 -15.04
N PHE A 109 11.23 18.42 -14.49
CA PHE A 109 12.61 18.31 -14.00
C PHE A 109 13.45 17.31 -14.83
N ASP A 110 12.88 16.72 -15.89
CA ASP A 110 13.58 15.78 -16.79
C ASP A 110 14.30 16.46 -17.97
N GLU A 111 14.23 17.78 -18.10
CA GLU A 111 15.11 18.53 -19.02
C GLU A 111 16.35 18.99 -18.27
N GLY A 112 17.34 18.10 -18.18
CA GLY A 112 18.72 18.49 -17.91
C GLY A 112 19.33 19.06 -19.19
N ASP A 113 19.76 20.32 -19.12
CA ASP A 113 20.74 20.94 -20.02
C ASP A 113 21.94 20.00 -20.21
N ASP A 114 22.18 19.57 -21.45
CA ASP A 114 23.49 19.27 -22.04
C ASP A 114 23.44 19.50 -23.56
#